data_AF-A0A359KEN5-F1
#
_entry.id   AF-A0A359KEN5-F1
#
_cell.length_a   1.000
_cell.length_b   1.000
_cell.length_c   1.000
_cell.angle_alpha   90.00
_cell.angle_beta   90.00
_cell.angle_gamma   90.00
#
_symmetry.space_group_name_H-M   'P 1'
#
loop_
_entity.id
_entity.type
_entity.pdbx_description
1 polymer ?
#
loop_
_entity_poly.entity_id
_entity_poly.type
_entity_poly.pdbx_seq_one_letter_code
_entity_poly.pdbx_strand_id
1 'polypeptide(L)'
;MSRIPEDELEFRFFRAGGPGGQNVNKVSTAVQMRFDVKNSPSLTEPVKARLMKLAGSRLTLDGVIVISAVRFRTQERNKAD
;
A
#
# COMPACT_ATOMS: atom_id res chain seq x y z
N MET A 1 -19.31 3.30 -10.37
CA MET A 1 -18.40 2.78 -9.33
C MET A 1 -17.03 2.67 -9.98
N SER A 2 -16.09 3.56 -9.65
CA SER A 2 -14.75 3.52 -10.24
C SER A 2 -13.97 2.38 -9.58
N ARG A 3 -13.70 1.31 -10.34
CA ARG A 3 -12.86 0.20 -9.90
C ARG A 3 -11.43 0.51 -10.32
N ILE A 4 -10.47 0.39 -9.41
CA ILE A 4 -9.06 0.47 -9.76
C ILE A 4 -8.63 -0.91 -10.28
N PRO A 5 -8.10 -1.02 -11.51
CA PRO A 5 -7.51 -2.25 -12.03
C PRO A 5 -6.35 -2.72 -11.15
N GLU A 6 -6.18 -4.04 -11.00
CA GLU A 6 -5.08 -4.60 -10.19
C GLU A 6 -3.69 -4.24 -10.76
N ASP A 7 -3.60 -4.00 -12.07
CA ASP A 7 -2.36 -3.60 -12.75
C ASP A 7 -1.88 -2.19 -12.32
N GLU A 8 -2.79 -1.34 -11.82
CA GLU A 8 -2.42 -0.03 -11.26
C GLU A 8 -1.94 -0.12 -9.80
N LEU A 9 -2.02 -1.29 -9.18
CA LEU A 9 -1.66 -1.53 -7.79
C LEU A 9 -0.36 -2.34 -7.71
N GLU A 10 0.71 -1.71 -7.23
CA GLU A 10 1.97 -2.41 -6.97
C GLU A 10 1.98 -2.95 -5.53
N PHE A 11 2.21 -4.24 -5.36
CA PHE A 11 2.36 -4.88 -4.05
C PHE A 11 3.81 -5.30 -3.82
N ARG A 12 4.41 -4.82 -2.73
CA ARG A 12 5.75 -5.21 -2.29
C ARG A 12 5.68 -5.92 -0.95
N PHE A 13 6.36 -7.05 -0.85
CA PHE A 13 6.47 -7.81 0.39
C PHE A 13 7.81 -7.48 1.04
N PHE A 14 7.80 -7.17 2.33
CA PHE A 14 9.02 -6.83 3.07
C PHE A 14 9.08 -7.54 4.42
N ARG A 15 10.28 -7.59 4.99
CA ARG A 15 10.49 -8.11 6.35
C ARG A 15 10.17 -7.00 7.35
N ALA A 16 9.23 -7.24 8.26
CA ALA A 16 8.97 -6.33 9.36
C ALA A 16 10.14 -6.42 10.36
N GLY A 17 11.12 -5.53 10.22
CA GLY A 17 12.25 -5.42 11.15
C GLY A 17 11.83 -4.71 12.43
N GLY A 18 11.95 -5.38 13.57
CA GLY A 18 11.90 -4.75 14.89
C GLY A 18 13.31 -4.64 15.47
N PRO A 19 13.66 -3.55 16.19
CA PRO A 19 14.92 -3.44 16.91
C PRO A 19 14.84 -4.35 18.15
N GLY A 20 15.33 -5.59 18.04
CA GLY A 20 15.31 -6.53 19.15
C GLY A 20 15.76 -7.92 18.71
N GLY A 21 16.94 -8.31 19.18
CA GLY A 21 17.46 -9.66 19.00
C GLY A 21 16.57 -10.73 19.65
N GLN A 22 16.81 -11.96 19.21
CA GLN A 22 16.31 -13.22 19.79
C GLN A 22 14.83 -13.56 19.50
N ASN A 23 14.60 -13.96 18.24
CA ASN A 23 13.73 -15.05 17.72
C ASN A 23 13.25 -14.69 16.29
N VAL A 24 14.20 -14.59 15.36
CA VAL A 24 14.00 -14.22 13.95
C VAL A 24 13.60 -15.45 13.12
N ASN A 25 12.41 -15.98 13.38
CA ASN A 25 11.70 -16.86 12.44
C ASN A 25 10.36 -16.22 12.02
N LYS A 26 10.37 -14.90 11.83
CA LYS A 26 9.16 -14.14 11.46
C LYS A 26 9.07 -14.10 9.93
N VAL A 27 8.19 -14.94 9.39
CA VAL A 27 7.80 -15.00 7.98
C VAL A 27 7.57 -13.58 7.42
N SER A 28 8.03 -13.31 6.20
CA SER A 28 7.86 -12.04 5.47
C SER A 28 6.38 -11.78 5.15
N THR A 29 5.57 -11.43 6.16
CA THR A 29 4.13 -11.28 6.00
C THR A 29 3.71 -9.85 5.70
N ALA A 30 4.59 -8.86 5.92
CA ALA A 30 4.26 -7.46 5.68
C ALA A 30 4.09 -7.18 4.19
N VAL A 31 2.96 -6.56 3.83
CA VAL A 31 2.59 -6.16 2.48
C VAL A 31 2.55 -4.63 2.44
N GLN A 32 3.18 -4.04 1.43
CA GLN A 32 3.04 -2.64 1.07
C GLN A 32 2.31 -2.57 -0.27
N MET A 33 1.15 -1.94 -0.31
CA MET A 33 0.46 -1.57 -1.54
C MET A 33 0.83 -0.13 -1.91
N ARG A 34 1.12 0.09 -3.18
CA ARG A 34 1.42 1.40 -3.75
C ARG A 34 0.47 1.65 -4.92
N PHE A 35 -0.10 2.86 -4.96
CA PHE A 35 -1.02 3.27 -6.00
C PHE A 35 -0.65 4.67 -6.51
N ASP A 36 -0.27 4.77 -7.78
CA ASP A 36 0.06 6.06 -8.42
C ASP A 36 -1.23 6.81 -8.82
N VAL A 37 -1.78 7.55 -7.86
CA VAL A 37 -3.01 8.32 -8.05
C VAL A 37 -2.84 9.39 -9.11
N LYS A 38 -1.66 10.03 -9.14
CA LYS A 38 -1.38 11.15 -10.04
C LYS A 38 -1.45 10.68 -11.49
N ASN A 39 -0.84 9.55 -11.81
CA ASN A 39 -0.78 9.02 -13.17
C ASN A 39 -1.88 8.00 -13.50
N SER A 40 -2.73 7.62 -12.55
CA SER A 40 -3.84 6.68 -12.76
C SER A 40 -4.76 7.11 -13.92
N PRO A 41 -4.92 6.31 -14.99
CA PRO A 41 -5.89 6.57 -16.06
C PRO A 41 -7.33 6.29 -15.63
N SER A 42 -7.54 5.48 -14.58
CA SER A 42 -8.86 5.10 -14.08
C SER A 42 -9.55 6.18 -13.22
N LEU A 43 -8.84 7.28 -12.91
CA LEU A 43 -9.35 8.37 -12.08
C LEU A 43 -9.48 9.67 -12.86
N THR A 44 -10.59 10.37 -12.66
CA THR A 44 -10.74 11.75 -13.15
C THR A 44 -9.96 12.71 -12.26
N GLU A 45 -9.52 13.85 -12.81
CA GLU A 45 -8.79 14.88 -12.06
C GLU A 45 -9.43 15.29 -10.72
N PRO A 46 -10.75 15.55 -10.61
CA PRO A 46 -11.37 15.88 -9.32
C PRO A 46 -11.29 14.73 -8.31
N VAL A 47 -11.36 13.48 -8.78
CA VAL A 47 -11.21 12.30 -7.92
C VAL A 47 -9.76 12.14 -7.46
N LYS A 48 -8.78 12.33 -8.36
CA LYS A 48 -7.36 12.34 -8.02
C LYS A 48 -7.06 13.36 -6.93
N ALA A 49 -7.49 14.61 -7.11
CA ALA A 49 -7.28 15.69 -6.15
C ALA A 49 -7.89 15.39 -4.77
N ARG A 50 -9.13 14.87 -4.75
CA ARG A 50 -9.80 14.48 -3.50
C ARG A 50 -9.09 13.31 -2.83
N LEU A 51 -8.68 12.29 -3.58
CA LEU A 51 -8.01 11.11 -3.04
C LEU A 51 -6.63 11.46 -2.46
N MET A 52 -5.85 12.29 -3.17
CA MET A 52 -4.58 12.80 -2.67
C MET A 52 -4.75 13.59 -1.36
N LYS A 53 -5.78 14.45 -1.26
CA LYS A 53 -6.08 15.17 -0.02
C LYS A 53 -6.46 14.23 1.14
N LEU A 54 -7.24 13.19 0.87
CA LEU A 54 -7.67 12.20 1.87
C LEU A 54 -6.53 11.29 2.33
N ALA A 55 -5.56 11.00 1.45
CA ALA A 55 -4.44 10.13 1.77
C ALA A 55 -3.52 10.70 2.85
N GLY A 56 -3.43 12.02 2.97
CA GLY A 56 -2.64 12.71 4.00
C GLY A 56 -1.20 12.20 4.04
N SER A 57 -0.74 11.75 5.20
CA SER A 57 0.63 11.25 5.41
C SER A 57 1.00 9.99 4.62
N ARG A 58 0.04 9.33 3.97
CA ARG A 58 0.28 8.15 3.13
C ARG A 58 0.63 8.52 1.69
N LEU A 59 0.49 9.79 1.31
CA LEU A 59 0.81 10.29 -0.02
C LEU A 59 2.30 10.67 -0.10
N THR A 60 3.01 10.17 -1.11
CA THR A 60 4.36 10.61 -1.43
C THR A 60 4.34 11.92 -2.21
N LEU A 61 5.48 12.59 -2.30
CA LEU A 61 5.64 13.81 -3.11
C LEU A 61 5.37 13.56 -4.61
N ASP A 62 5.60 12.33 -5.08
CA ASP A 62 5.32 11.91 -6.46
C ASP A 62 3.81 11.67 -6.73
N GLY A 63 2.96 11.73 -5.71
CA GLY A 63 1.53 11.48 -5.84
C GLY A 63 1.15 9.99 -5.73
N VAL A 64 2.01 9.18 -5.13
CA VAL A 64 1.78 7.75 -4.89
C VAL A 64 1.23 7.56 -3.48
N ILE A 65 0.10 6.87 -3.34
CA ILE A 65 -0.41 6.45 -2.04
C ILE A 65 0.26 5.14 -1.64
N VAL A 66 0.83 5.10 -0.43
CA VAL A 66 1.47 3.91 0.13
C VAL A 66 0.68 3.44 1.36
N ILE A 67 0.17 2.21 1.31
CA ILE A 67 -0.55 1.55 2.40
C ILE A 67 0.23 0.31 2.80
N SER A 68 0.47 0.12 4.10
CA SER A 68 1.18 -1.05 4.61
C SER A 68 0.26 -1.87 5.52
N ALA A 69 0.16 -3.16 5.27
CA ALA A 69 -0.59 -4.14 6.04
C ALA A 69 0.37 -5.14 6.68
N VAL A 70 0.41 -5.16 8.02
CA VAL A 70 1.33 -5.97 8.83
C VAL A 70 0.62 -6.75 9.94
N ARG A 71 -0.70 -6.74 9.94
CA ARG A 71 -1.53 -7.25 11.05
C ARG A 71 -1.52 -8.76 11.17
N PHE A 72 -1.32 -9.49 10.07
CA PHE A 72 -1.48 -10.94 10.02
C PHE A 72 -0.17 -11.71 9.82
N ARG A 73 -0.19 -12.98 10.24
CA ARG A 73 0.93 -13.94 10.13
C ARG A 73 1.00 -14.64 8.76
N THR A 74 0.17 -14.25 7.80
CA THR A 74 0.19 -14.76 6.41
C THR A 74 0.05 -13.62 5.41
N GLN A 75 0.67 -13.78 4.22
CA GLN A 75 0.69 -12.77 3.17
C GLN A 75 -0.70 -12.52 2.56
N GLU A 76 -1.46 -13.57 2.27
CA GLU A 76 -2.81 -13.47 1.69
C GLU A 76 -3.76 -12.66 2.59
N ARG A 77 -3.68 -12.86 3.91
CA ARG A 77 -4.51 -12.11 4.86
C ARG A 77 -4.10 -10.65 4.94
N ASN A 78 -2.82 -10.32 4.82
CA ASN A 78 -2.37 -8.93 4.76
C ASN A 78 -2.67 -8.27 3.40
N LYS A 79 -2.78 -9.02 2.29
CA LYS A 79 -3.19 -8.47 0.99
C LYS A 79 -4.69 -8.12 0.96
N ALA A 80 -5.51 -8.80 1.75
CA ALA A 80 -6.96 -8.62 1.79
C ALA A 80 -7.46 -7.59 2.82
N ASP A 81 -6.62 -7.12 3.75
CA ASP A 81 -6.91 -6.07 4.76
C ASP A 81 -6.68 -4.67 4.18
#